data_AF-A0A0B2WQL9-F1
#
_entry.id   AF-A0A0B2WQL9-F1
#
_cell.length_a   1.000
_cell.length_b   1.000
_cell.length_c   1.000
_cell.angle_alpha   90.00
_cell.angle_beta   90.00
_cell.angle_gamma   90.00
#
_symmetry.space_group_name_H-M   'P 1'
#
loop_
_entity.id
_entity.type
_entity.pdbx_description
1 polymer ?
#
loop_
_entity_poly.entity_id
_entity_poly.type
_entity_poly.pdbx_seq_one_letter_code
_entity_poly.pdbx_strand_id
1 'polypeptide(L)'
;MAAAPTPEQIAIVKSTAPIIKEHGRAITDAFYKNLLSAHPGLKNYFSLRNQQTGAQQLVLANAVFAYAAYIDDLGKLSDAVERIAQKHASLFVKPEHYPIVGQFLVEAFVQVLGSAVTDEVKDAWIAAYQQLANVFIQREAQLYGEHGPDWQSWRKFAIVDKEQDSEDVFHLHLQPTDGTPLPPFRAGQYVSLQIPVPEAEGLLQSRQFSISSAPIDSRRLLRVTVKRGSTVLNASSQDVSEGKVPGLISNTLFERYNVGDEVELSPPRGVFSFDAEAADPDVPVVLLSLGVGATPVVAILDSIVKSSYPSRPVSYIHGARHSGAVCFGKHIRSISKDHGGVTSVLFIKNTKEGDEYTFPGRMNLDSLDRNAHLRLDSAKAEYFACGPPEWMVQTRAWLADHGVDLTRIHLELFGTGGI
;
A
#
# COMPACT_ATOMS: atom_id res chain seq x y z
N MET A 1 -17.51 22.86 14.09
CA MET A 1 -17.48 22.33 12.71
C MET A 1 -17.04 23.47 11.82
N ALA A 2 -15.95 23.33 11.06
CA ALA A 2 -15.62 24.33 10.04
C ALA A 2 -16.70 24.28 8.96
N ALA A 3 -17.15 25.44 8.51
CA ALA A 3 -18.14 25.53 7.45
C ALA A 3 -17.56 24.94 6.15
N ALA A 4 -18.41 24.31 5.33
CA ALA A 4 -18.03 23.96 3.97
C ALA A 4 -17.62 25.24 3.21
N PRO A 5 -16.68 25.15 2.24
CA PRO A 5 -16.29 26.30 1.44
C PRO A 5 -17.51 26.94 0.76
N THR A 6 -17.60 28.27 0.73
CA THR A 6 -18.69 28.97 0.05
C THR A 6 -18.61 28.76 -1.47
N PRO A 7 -19.71 29.00 -2.23
CA PRO A 7 -19.67 28.93 -3.70
C PRO A 7 -18.56 29.80 -4.32
N GLU A 8 -18.31 30.98 -3.75
CA GLU A 8 -17.25 31.89 -4.17
C GLU A 8 -15.86 31.28 -3.91
N GLN A 9 -15.63 30.71 -2.72
CA GLN A 9 -14.38 30.03 -2.39
C GLN A 9 -14.13 28.82 -3.30
N ILE A 10 -15.17 28.04 -3.61
CA ILE A 10 -15.10 26.92 -4.56
C ILE A 10 -14.67 27.40 -5.94
N ALA A 11 -15.25 28.49 -6.44
CA ALA A 11 -14.89 29.07 -7.73
C ALA A 11 -13.42 29.56 -7.76
N ILE A 12 -12.96 30.16 -6.66
CA ILE A 12 -11.56 30.60 -6.51
C ILE A 12 -10.62 29.40 -6.53
N VAL A 13 -10.90 28.34 -5.75
CA VAL A 13 -10.07 27.12 -5.71
C VAL A 13 -10.00 26.47 -7.09
N LYS A 14 -11.15 26.30 -7.78
CA LYS A 14 -11.19 25.71 -9.11
C LYS A 14 -10.42 26.53 -10.15
N SER A 15 -10.52 27.86 -10.11
CA SER A 15 -9.84 28.74 -11.07
C SER A 15 -8.34 28.87 -10.81
N THR A 16 -7.88 28.70 -9.57
CA THR A 16 -6.46 28.80 -9.19
C THR A 16 -5.75 27.44 -9.11
N ALA A 17 -6.46 26.31 -9.10
CA ALA A 17 -5.85 24.98 -9.10
C ALA A 17 -4.88 24.74 -10.28
N PRO A 18 -5.14 25.20 -11.53
CA PRO A 18 -4.21 25.00 -12.63
C PRO A 18 -2.83 25.66 -12.42
N ILE A 19 -2.78 26.89 -11.90
CA ILE A 19 -1.50 27.58 -11.66
C ILE A 19 -0.74 26.94 -10.49
N ILE A 20 -1.44 26.48 -9.45
CA ILE A 20 -0.81 25.71 -8.38
C ILE A 20 -0.24 24.39 -8.94
N LYS A 21 -0.89 23.78 -9.94
CA LYS A 21 -0.41 22.56 -10.62
C LYS A 21 0.86 22.78 -11.43
N GLU A 22 0.92 23.88 -12.16
CA GLU A 22 2.13 24.28 -12.88
C GLU A 22 3.33 24.43 -11.94
N HIS A 23 3.12 25.00 -10.75
CA HIS A 23 4.15 25.21 -9.74
C HIS A 23 4.26 24.10 -8.68
N GLY A 24 3.57 22.97 -8.87
CA GLY A 24 3.38 21.94 -7.85
C GLY A 24 4.69 21.45 -7.22
N ARG A 25 5.73 21.20 -8.02
CA ARG A 25 7.04 20.77 -7.52
C ARG A 25 7.68 21.79 -6.58
N ALA A 26 7.77 23.05 -7.01
CA ALA A 26 8.38 24.13 -6.22
C ALA A 26 7.62 24.35 -4.90
N ILE A 27 6.28 24.31 -4.96
CA ILE A 27 5.42 24.41 -3.78
C ILE A 27 5.70 23.26 -2.82
N THR A 28 5.71 22.02 -3.30
CA THR A 28 5.93 20.85 -2.44
C THR A 28 7.35 20.81 -1.86
N ASP A 29 8.36 21.27 -2.59
CA ASP A 29 9.73 21.39 -2.09
C ASP A 29 9.82 22.42 -0.96
N ALA A 30 9.20 23.61 -1.13
CA ALA A 30 9.11 24.62 -0.09
C ALA A 30 8.32 24.12 1.14
N PHE A 31 7.18 23.47 0.91
CA PHE A 31 6.34 22.87 1.95
C PHE A 31 7.12 21.89 2.82
N TYR A 32 7.75 20.87 2.25
CA TYR A 32 8.48 19.87 3.05
C TYR A 32 9.70 20.46 3.75
N LYS A 33 10.44 21.34 3.09
CA LYS A 33 11.61 22.01 3.69
C LYS A 33 11.19 22.78 4.94
N ASN A 34 10.16 23.62 4.83
CA ASN A 34 9.72 24.47 5.94
C ASN A 34 9.06 23.64 7.05
N LEU A 35 8.17 22.72 6.68
CA LEU A 35 7.46 21.84 7.63
C LEU A 35 8.44 21.01 8.47
N LEU A 36 9.40 20.34 7.84
CA LEU A 36 10.31 19.44 8.54
C LEU A 36 11.43 20.17 9.28
N SER A 37 11.71 21.42 8.91
CA SER A 37 12.60 22.30 9.67
C SER A 37 11.91 22.80 10.94
N ALA A 38 10.64 23.18 10.87
CA ALA A 38 9.88 23.67 12.01
C ALA A 38 9.37 22.54 12.93
N HIS A 39 9.06 21.38 12.36
CA HIS A 39 8.58 20.19 13.07
C HIS A 39 9.41 18.94 12.73
N PRO A 40 10.68 18.85 13.20
CA PRO A 40 11.55 17.72 12.90
C PRO A 40 10.99 16.34 13.27
N GLY A 41 10.15 16.26 14.30
CA GLY A 41 9.49 15.02 14.73
C GLY A 41 8.59 14.39 13.66
N LEU A 42 8.09 15.16 12.69
CA LEU A 42 7.28 14.63 11.58
C LEU A 42 8.10 13.76 10.61
N LYS A 43 9.44 13.80 10.67
CA LYS A 43 10.31 12.88 9.91
C LYS A 43 10.07 11.41 10.28
N ASN A 44 9.46 11.11 11.43
CA ASN A 44 9.10 9.74 11.82
C ASN A 44 7.89 9.18 11.04
N TYR A 45 7.05 10.05 10.46
CA TYR A 45 5.86 9.65 9.69
C TYR A 45 6.17 9.62 8.19
N PHE A 46 7.05 10.51 7.75
CA PHE A 46 7.42 10.62 6.34
C PHE A 46 8.60 9.71 5.98
N SER A 47 8.55 9.16 4.77
CA SER A 47 9.63 8.33 4.26
C SER A 47 10.78 9.22 3.76
N LEU A 48 11.97 9.06 4.36
CA LEU A 48 13.19 9.76 3.90
C LEU A 48 13.44 9.55 2.40
N ARG A 49 13.20 8.34 1.91
CA ARG A 49 13.36 7.98 0.49
C ARG A 49 12.37 8.71 -0.42
N ASN A 50 11.10 8.79 -0.03
CA ASN A 50 10.09 9.40 -0.89
C ASN A 50 10.27 10.92 -0.97
N GLN A 51 10.81 11.55 0.08
CA GLN A 51 11.24 12.95 0.06
C GLN A 51 12.41 13.15 -0.91
N GLN A 52 13.42 12.27 -0.83
CA GLN A 52 14.62 12.33 -1.68
C GLN A 52 14.29 12.15 -3.17
N THR A 53 13.38 11.23 -3.49
CA THR A 53 13.00 10.92 -4.89
C THR A 53 12.00 11.89 -5.49
N GLY A 54 11.38 12.77 -4.70
CA GLY A 54 10.28 13.62 -5.17
C GLY A 54 8.93 12.88 -5.31
N ALA A 55 8.88 11.58 -5.03
CA ALA A 55 7.67 10.78 -5.20
C ALA A 55 6.54 11.22 -4.24
N GLN A 56 6.90 11.69 -3.05
CA GLN A 56 5.91 12.16 -2.08
C GLN A 56 5.33 13.52 -2.48
N GLN A 57 6.20 14.43 -2.92
CA GLN A 57 5.87 15.73 -3.48
C GLN A 57 4.83 15.59 -4.60
N LEU A 58 5.07 14.68 -5.56
CA LEU A 58 4.17 14.45 -6.68
C LEU A 58 2.80 13.92 -6.24
N VAL A 59 2.74 13.00 -5.27
CA VAL A 59 1.47 12.45 -4.78
C VAL A 59 0.64 13.50 -4.05
N LEU A 60 1.25 14.29 -3.16
CA LEU A 60 0.54 15.37 -2.46
C LEU A 60 -0.03 16.39 -3.46
N ALA A 61 0.78 16.82 -4.42
CA ALA A 61 0.37 17.75 -5.46
C ALA A 61 -0.84 17.19 -6.24
N ASN A 62 -0.74 15.96 -6.76
CA ASN A 62 -1.82 15.34 -7.51
C ASN A 62 -3.10 15.15 -6.68
N ALA A 63 -3.00 14.78 -5.40
CA ALA A 63 -4.14 14.65 -4.51
C ALA A 63 -4.84 16.00 -4.28
N VAL A 64 -4.09 17.07 -4.05
CA VAL A 64 -4.63 18.43 -3.90
C VAL A 64 -5.33 18.88 -5.19
N PHE A 65 -4.78 18.60 -6.37
CA PHE A 65 -5.43 18.94 -7.64
C PHE A 65 -6.68 18.12 -7.92
N ALA A 66 -6.64 16.81 -7.67
CA ALA A 66 -7.80 15.94 -7.82
C ALA A 66 -8.92 16.42 -6.89
N TYR A 67 -8.59 16.74 -5.64
CA TYR A 67 -9.53 17.33 -4.70
C TYR A 67 -10.09 18.67 -5.20
N ALA A 68 -9.24 19.61 -5.64
CA ALA A 68 -9.69 20.91 -6.14
C ALA A 68 -10.64 20.79 -7.34
N ALA A 69 -10.44 19.80 -8.21
CA ALA A 69 -11.33 19.53 -9.35
C ALA A 69 -12.72 19.05 -8.92
N TYR A 70 -12.82 18.33 -7.80
CA TYR A 70 -14.05 17.69 -7.30
C TYR A 70 -14.48 18.22 -5.91
N ILE A 71 -14.08 19.43 -5.54
CA ILE A 71 -14.35 20.03 -4.23
C ILE A 71 -15.85 20.12 -3.88
N ASP A 72 -16.71 20.16 -4.89
CA ASP A 72 -18.17 20.18 -4.82
C ASP A 72 -18.83 18.82 -5.13
N ASP A 73 -18.05 17.77 -5.39
CA ASP A 73 -18.52 16.41 -5.67
C ASP A 73 -17.54 15.37 -5.06
N LEU A 74 -17.40 15.41 -3.73
CA LEU A 74 -16.47 14.56 -2.99
C LEU A 74 -16.77 13.07 -3.11
N GLY A 75 -17.99 12.70 -3.52
CA GLY A 75 -18.37 11.30 -3.76
C GLY A 75 -17.49 10.63 -4.81
N LYS A 76 -17.00 11.37 -5.80
CA LYS A 76 -16.06 10.87 -6.82
C LYS A 76 -14.67 10.52 -6.27
N LEU A 77 -14.37 10.96 -5.05
CA LEU A 77 -13.08 10.74 -4.40
C LEU A 77 -13.17 9.66 -3.31
N SER A 78 -14.33 9.03 -3.09
CA SER A 78 -14.54 8.09 -1.98
C SER A 78 -13.47 7.02 -1.88
N ASP A 79 -13.14 6.37 -2.99
CA ASP A 79 -12.20 5.26 -3.01
C ASP A 79 -10.75 5.72 -2.77
N ALA A 80 -10.40 6.90 -3.28
CA ALA A 80 -9.10 7.51 -3.06
C ALA A 80 -8.95 7.96 -1.60
N VAL A 81 -9.98 8.61 -1.06
CA VAL A 81 -10.05 9.02 0.35
C VAL A 81 -9.93 7.81 1.27
N GLU A 82 -10.66 6.73 1.00
CA GLU A 82 -10.59 5.51 1.81
C GLU A 82 -9.18 4.91 1.81
N ARG A 83 -8.54 4.78 0.65
CA ARG A 83 -7.17 4.26 0.54
C ARG A 83 -6.16 5.13 1.31
N ILE A 84 -6.28 6.45 1.21
CA ILE A 84 -5.40 7.38 1.93
C ILE A 84 -5.67 7.31 3.43
N ALA A 85 -6.92 7.29 3.86
CA ALA A 85 -7.32 7.18 5.28
C ALA A 85 -6.80 5.88 5.91
N GLN A 86 -6.88 4.75 5.21
CA GLN A 86 -6.31 3.46 5.65
C GLN A 86 -4.79 3.57 5.86
N LYS A 87 -4.09 4.28 4.97
CA LYS A 87 -2.65 4.52 5.08
C LYS A 87 -2.32 5.46 6.25
N HIS A 88 -3.03 6.56 6.39
CA HIS A 88 -2.88 7.48 7.52
C HIS A 88 -3.11 6.78 8.86
N ALA A 89 -4.18 5.98 8.95
CA ALA A 89 -4.49 5.20 10.13
C ALA A 89 -3.37 4.17 10.45
N SER A 90 -2.78 3.55 9.42
CA SER A 90 -1.63 2.64 9.61
C SER A 90 -0.35 3.34 10.10
N LEU A 91 -0.28 4.67 9.98
CA LEU A 91 0.83 5.49 10.44
C LEU A 91 0.46 6.30 11.68
N PHE A 92 -0.72 6.09 12.25
CA PHE A 92 -1.26 6.82 13.39
C PHE A 92 -1.27 8.35 13.23
N VAL A 93 -1.60 8.85 12.03
CA VAL A 93 -1.83 10.29 11.80
C VAL A 93 -2.95 10.81 12.70
N LYS A 94 -2.70 11.90 13.42
CA LYS A 94 -3.63 12.45 14.41
C LYS A 94 -4.28 13.75 13.93
N PRO A 95 -5.47 14.11 14.47
CA PRO A 95 -6.13 15.38 14.15
C PRO A 95 -5.22 16.60 14.35
N GLU A 96 -4.36 16.62 15.37
CA GLU A 96 -3.43 17.73 15.60
C GLU A 96 -2.36 17.92 14.50
N HIS A 97 -2.12 16.91 13.66
CA HIS A 97 -1.17 17.06 12.54
C HIS A 97 -1.75 17.88 11.38
N TYR A 98 -3.08 17.88 11.20
CA TYR A 98 -3.72 18.53 10.06
C TYR A 98 -3.59 20.06 10.07
N PRO A 99 -3.80 20.78 11.19
CA PRO A 99 -3.57 22.23 11.22
C PRO A 99 -2.12 22.61 10.85
N ILE A 100 -1.14 21.83 11.31
CA ILE A 100 0.28 22.05 11.01
C ILE A 100 0.52 21.91 9.50
N VAL A 101 0.08 20.80 8.90
CA VAL A 101 0.23 20.57 7.46
C VAL A 101 -0.46 21.67 6.64
N GLY A 102 -1.67 22.09 7.04
CA GLY A 102 -2.41 23.14 6.34
C GLY A 102 -1.71 24.48 6.35
N GLN A 103 -1.15 24.88 7.50
CA GLN A 103 -0.38 26.11 7.64
C GLN A 103 0.79 26.12 6.65
N PHE A 104 1.66 25.12 6.70
CA PHE A 104 2.86 25.08 5.85
C PHE A 104 2.53 24.94 4.37
N LEU A 105 1.42 24.29 4.01
CA LEU A 105 0.98 24.17 2.61
C LEU A 105 0.59 25.54 2.04
N VAL A 106 -0.18 26.31 2.78
CA VAL A 106 -0.63 27.65 2.35
C VAL A 106 0.54 28.65 2.37
N GLU A 107 1.42 28.59 3.36
CA GLU A 107 2.67 29.38 3.36
C GLU A 107 3.54 29.06 2.13
N ALA A 108 3.60 27.80 1.71
CA ALA A 108 4.32 27.41 0.50
C ALA A 108 3.68 27.98 -0.78
N PHE A 109 2.34 28.08 -0.85
CA PHE A 109 1.67 28.78 -1.96
C PHE A 109 2.11 30.24 -2.04
N VAL A 110 2.06 30.95 -0.91
CA VAL A 110 2.47 32.37 -0.82
C VAL A 110 3.95 32.55 -1.18
N GLN A 111 4.83 31.68 -0.68
CA GLN A 111 6.26 31.75 -0.94
C GLN A 111 6.59 31.59 -2.44
N VAL A 112 5.89 30.70 -3.14
CA VAL A 112 6.21 30.37 -4.54
C VAL A 112 5.49 31.28 -5.52
N LEU A 113 4.24 31.62 -5.27
CA LEU A 113 3.39 32.39 -6.19
C LEU A 113 3.37 33.89 -5.86
N GLY A 114 3.88 34.30 -4.69
CA GLY A 114 4.00 35.70 -4.30
C GLY A 114 2.66 36.44 -4.30
N SER A 115 2.63 37.60 -4.96
CA SER A 115 1.44 38.46 -5.04
C SER A 115 0.26 37.86 -5.82
N ALA A 116 0.45 36.74 -6.51
CA ALA A 116 -0.65 36.02 -7.15
C ALA A 116 -1.58 35.32 -6.12
N VAL A 117 -1.12 35.12 -4.88
CA VAL A 117 -1.94 34.61 -3.78
C VAL A 117 -2.47 35.80 -2.98
N THR A 118 -3.61 36.33 -3.41
CA THR A 118 -4.33 37.36 -2.65
C THR A 118 -4.90 36.77 -1.35
N ASP A 119 -5.33 37.63 -0.44
CA ASP A 119 -5.94 37.18 0.82
C ASP A 119 -7.20 36.33 0.56
N GLU A 120 -8.00 36.67 -0.46
CA GLU A 120 -9.16 35.88 -0.86
C GLU A 120 -8.78 34.48 -1.39
N VAL A 121 -7.67 34.38 -2.13
CA VAL A 121 -7.16 33.08 -2.63
C VAL A 121 -6.67 32.25 -1.45
N LYS A 122 -5.89 32.86 -0.56
CA LYS A 122 -5.39 32.23 0.66
C LYS A 122 -6.54 31.67 1.50
N ASP A 123 -7.57 32.49 1.78
CA ASP A 123 -8.73 32.10 2.58
C ASP A 123 -9.53 30.97 1.93
N ALA A 124 -9.71 31.01 0.60
CA ALA A 124 -10.39 29.95 -0.13
C ALA A 124 -9.63 28.61 -0.05
N TRP A 125 -8.31 28.61 -0.19
CA TRP A 125 -7.48 27.39 -0.07
C TRP A 125 -7.41 26.87 1.37
N ILE A 126 -7.43 27.75 2.38
CA ILE A 126 -7.54 27.34 3.79
C ILE A 126 -8.88 26.62 4.01
N ALA A 127 -9.99 27.19 3.56
CA ALA A 127 -11.31 26.58 3.70
C ALA A 127 -11.40 25.22 3.00
N ALA A 128 -10.86 25.13 1.78
CA ALA A 128 -10.79 23.89 1.01
C ALA A 128 -9.95 22.82 1.74
N TYR A 129 -8.75 23.17 2.20
CA TYR A 129 -7.92 22.25 2.97
C TYR A 129 -8.64 21.75 4.23
N GLN A 130 -9.31 22.64 4.97
CA GLN A 130 -10.04 22.28 6.18
C GLN A 130 -11.19 21.32 5.90
N GLN A 131 -11.92 21.49 4.78
CA GLN A 131 -12.98 20.56 4.39
C GLN A 131 -12.41 19.15 4.14
N LEU A 132 -11.32 19.03 3.36
CA LEU A 132 -10.68 17.75 3.10
C LEU A 132 -10.08 17.13 4.37
N ALA A 133 -9.42 17.93 5.21
CA ALA A 133 -8.87 17.50 6.48
C ALA A 133 -9.96 16.92 7.39
N ASN A 134 -11.14 17.55 7.46
CA ASN A 134 -12.25 17.05 8.25
C ASN A 134 -12.78 15.70 7.75
N VAL A 135 -12.83 15.48 6.43
CA VAL A 135 -13.20 14.19 5.84
C VAL A 135 -12.23 13.09 6.32
N PHE A 136 -10.92 13.35 6.23
CA PHE A 136 -9.91 12.40 6.70
C PHE A 136 -9.97 12.16 8.21
N ILE A 137 -10.04 13.23 9.02
CA ILE A 137 -10.12 13.14 10.49
C ILE A 137 -11.31 12.27 10.91
N GLN A 138 -12.48 12.47 10.30
CA GLN A 138 -13.67 11.69 10.62
C GLN A 138 -13.50 10.23 10.22
N ARG A 139 -12.98 9.96 9.01
CA ARG A 139 -12.81 8.58 8.55
C ARG A 139 -11.73 7.84 9.35
N GLU A 140 -10.61 8.50 9.64
CA GLU A 140 -9.52 7.96 10.45
C GLU A 140 -9.98 7.65 11.88
N ALA A 141 -10.80 8.51 12.48
CA ALA A 141 -11.40 8.24 13.79
C ALA A 141 -12.22 6.94 13.80
N GLN A 142 -12.98 6.66 12.74
CA GLN A 142 -13.70 5.38 12.59
C GLN A 142 -12.72 4.22 12.48
N LEU A 143 -11.70 4.34 11.62
CA LEU A 143 -10.67 3.31 11.42
C LEU A 143 -9.90 2.97 12.70
N TYR A 144 -9.62 3.97 13.54
CA TYR A 144 -9.02 3.75 14.85
C TYR A 144 -9.92 2.91 15.75
N GLY A 145 -11.25 3.08 15.69
CA GLY A 145 -12.20 2.27 16.46
C GLY A 145 -12.33 0.80 16.06
N GLU A 146 -11.96 0.43 14.82
CA GLU A 146 -12.22 -0.91 14.26
C GLU A 146 -11.48 -2.06 14.98
N HIS A 147 -10.33 -1.78 15.61
CA HIS A 147 -9.45 -2.81 16.20
C HIS A 147 -9.48 -2.82 17.74
N GLY A 148 -10.51 -2.21 18.32
CA GLY A 148 -10.68 -2.11 19.77
C GLY A 148 -9.76 -1.09 20.45
N PRO A 149 -10.00 -0.76 21.73
CA PRO A 149 -9.22 0.24 22.46
C PRO A 149 -7.77 -0.19 22.73
N ASP A 150 -7.46 -1.49 22.61
CA ASP A 150 -6.18 -2.06 23.04
C ASP A 150 -5.05 -1.91 22.00
N TRP A 151 -5.36 -1.54 20.75
CA TRP A 151 -4.35 -1.36 19.69
C TRP A 151 -4.48 0.01 18.98
N GLN A 152 -4.30 1.08 19.76
CA GLN A 152 -4.42 2.49 19.32
C GLN A 152 -3.07 3.18 19.04
N SER A 153 -1.97 2.45 19.25
CA SER A 153 -0.60 2.90 19.00
C SER A 153 0.24 1.77 18.41
N TRP A 154 1.49 2.06 18.08
CA TRP A 154 2.50 1.06 17.77
C TRP A 154 2.53 -0.02 18.86
N ARG A 155 2.49 -1.28 18.42
CA ARG A 155 2.48 -2.46 19.30
C ARG A 155 3.69 -3.31 18.99
N LYS A 156 4.30 -3.85 20.04
CA LYS A 156 5.55 -4.63 19.94
C LYS A 156 5.28 -6.07 19.54
N PHE A 157 6.09 -6.56 18.61
CA PHE A 157 6.11 -7.93 18.14
C PHE A 157 7.53 -8.47 18.15
N ALA A 158 7.71 -9.67 18.71
CA ALA A 158 8.96 -10.40 18.59
C ALA A 158 8.99 -11.15 17.25
N ILE A 159 10.15 -11.15 16.61
CA ILE A 159 10.46 -12.06 15.49
C ILE A 159 10.68 -13.44 16.09
N VAL A 160 9.75 -14.36 15.88
CA VAL A 160 9.85 -15.73 16.41
C VAL A 160 10.41 -16.72 15.39
N ASP A 161 10.37 -16.36 14.11
CA ASP A 161 11.01 -17.11 13.03
C ASP A 161 11.30 -16.21 11.82
N LYS A 162 12.34 -16.57 11.04
CA LYS A 162 12.80 -15.86 9.85
C LYS A 162 13.29 -16.86 8.80
N GLU A 163 12.56 -16.96 7.70
CA GLU A 163 12.78 -17.96 6.66
C GLU A 163 13.08 -17.32 5.31
N GLN A 164 14.05 -17.85 4.56
CA GLN A 164 14.28 -17.46 3.17
C GLN A 164 13.25 -18.13 2.25
N ASP A 165 12.50 -17.35 1.47
CA ASP A 165 11.48 -17.85 0.53
C ASP A 165 12.06 -18.05 -0.89
N SER A 166 12.65 -16.99 -1.44
CA SER A 166 13.28 -16.94 -2.76
C SER A 166 14.52 -16.05 -2.73
N GLU A 167 15.29 -15.92 -3.81
CA GLU A 167 16.64 -15.30 -3.82
C GLU A 167 16.73 -13.97 -3.05
N ASP A 168 15.74 -13.08 -3.20
CA ASP A 168 15.72 -11.76 -2.58
C ASP A 168 14.49 -11.53 -1.67
N VAL A 169 13.79 -12.59 -1.25
CA VAL A 169 12.58 -12.52 -0.42
C VAL A 169 12.67 -13.44 0.79
N PHE A 170 12.23 -12.93 1.95
CA PHE A 170 12.19 -13.67 3.20
C PHE A 170 10.90 -13.40 3.98
N HIS A 171 10.52 -14.33 4.84
CA HIS A 171 9.40 -14.25 5.75
C HIS A 171 9.88 -13.80 7.13
N LEU A 172 9.06 -12.98 7.80
CA LEU A 172 9.15 -12.73 9.23
C LEU A 172 7.87 -13.22 9.88
N HIS A 173 8.01 -14.10 10.87
CA HIS A 173 6.93 -14.56 11.72
C HIS A 173 6.95 -13.73 13.02
N LEU A 174 5.87 -13.01 13.25
CA LEU A 174 5.78 -11.93 14.24
C LEU A 174 4.70 -12.26 15.28
N GLN A 175 5.10 -12.35 16.54
CA GLN A 175 4.21 -12.65 17.66
C GLN A 175 4.12 -11.43 18.60
N PRO A 176 2.91 -11.01 19.05
CA PRO A 176 2.78 -9.92 20.02
C PRO A 176 3.51 -10.26 21.33
N THR A 177 4.25 -9.30 21.88
CA THR A 177 5.04 -9.52 23.12
C THR A 177 4.21 -9.40 24.39
N ASP A 178 3.04 -8.74 24.32
CA ASP A 178 2.11 -8.56 25.44
C ASP A 178 1.18 -9.76 25.69
N GLY A 179 1.22 -10.79 24.84
CA GLY A 179 0.37 -11.99 24.92
C GLY A 179 -1.10 -11.77 24.53
N THR A 180 -1.51 -10.55 24.19
CA THR A 180 -2.88 -10.25 23.77
C THR A 180 -3.13 -10.83 22.36
N PRO A 181 -4.25 -11.53 22.10
CA PRO A 181 -4.54 -12.02 20.76
C PRO A 181 -4.67 -10.91 19.72
N LEU A 182 -4.53 -11.28 18.45
CA LEU A 182 -4.74 -10.36 17.33
C LEU A 182 -6.24 -10.22 17.03
N PRO A 183 -6.74 -9.00 16.80
CA PRO A 183 -8.11 -8.80 16.33
C PRO A 183 -8.29 -9.43 14.94
N PRO A 184 -9.54 -9.74 14.54
CA PRO A 184 -9.83 -10.19 13.18
C PRO A 184 -9.32 -9.19 12.14
N PHE A 185 -8.84 -9.71 11.02
CA PHE A 185 -8.46 -8.93 9.84
C PHE A 185 -8.85 -9.70 8.58
N ARG A 186 -8.80 -9.03 7.43
CA ARG A 186 -9.15 -9.64 6.14
C ARG A 186 -7.90 -10.00 5.33
N ALA A 187 -7.95 -11.13 4.64
CA ALA A 187 -6.87 -11.58 3.77
C ALA A 187 -6.62 -10.57 2.65
N GLY A 188 -5.37 -10.14 2.49
CA GLY A 188 -4.96 -9.08 1.56
C GLY A 188 -4.54 -7.77 2.23
N GLN A 189 -4.96 -7.53 3.48
CA GLN A 189 -4.55 -6.36 4.25
C GLN A 189 -3.04 -6.33 4.58
N TYR A 190 -2.55 -5.16 4.97
CA TYR A 190 -1.17 -4.92 5.35
C TYR A 190 -1.05 -4.40 6.79
N VAL A 191 0.14 -4.52 7.36
CA VAL A 191 0.56 -3.78 8.56
C VAL A 191 1.64 -2.77 8.19
N SER A 192 1.68 -1.63 8.86
CA SER A 192 2.90 -0.83 8.89
C SER A 192 3.85 -1.42 9.93
N LEU A 193 5.11 -1.60 9.55
CA LEU A 193 6.20 -1.98 10.44
C LEU A 193 7.15 -0.80 10.58
N GLN A 194 7.50 -0.44 11.80
CA GLN A 194 8.42 0.65 12.12
C GLN A 194 9.65 0.13 12.87
N ILE A 195 10.81 0.66 12.49
CA ILE A 195 12.09 0.41 13.17
C ILE A 195 12.90 1.72 13.29
N PRO A 196 13.76 1.87 14.31
CA PRO A 196 14.71 2.96 14.37
C PRO A 196 15.78 2.81 13.29
N VAL A 197 16.27 3.96 12.79
CA VAL A 197 17.40 4.05 11.87
C VAL A 197 18.54 4.78 12.59
N PRO A 198 19.48 4.05 13.21
CA PRO A 198 20.57 4.64 13.98
C PRO A 198 21.40 5.67 13.20
N GLU A 199 21.63 5.43 11.91
CA GLU A 199 22.38 6.31 11.01
C GLU A 199 21.67 7.65 10.74
N ALA A 200 20.37 7.72 10.99
CA ALA A 200 19.55 8.93 10.88
C ALA A 200 19.10 9.40 12.26
N GLU A 201 20.03 9.45 13.22
CA GLU A 201 19.81 9.95 14.60
C GLU A 201 18.70 9.18 15.35
N GLY A 202 18.49 7.91 15.02
CA GLY A 202 17.46 7.08 15.64
C GLY A 202 16.04 7.41 15.17
N LEU A 203 15.86 8.17 14.08
CA LEU A 203 14.56 8.39 13.47
C LEU A 203 13.87 7.06 13.20
N LEU A 204 12.59 7.00 13.53
CA LEU A 204 11.75 5.87 13.23
C LEU A 204 11.32 5.92 11.78
N GLN A 205 11.39 4.79 11.06
CA GLN A 205 10.98 4.70 9.67
C GLN A 205 10.04 3.52 9.48
N SER A 206 8.87 3.81 8.91
CA SER A 206 7.81 2.82 8.71
C SER A 206 7.68 2.40 7.25
N ARG A 207 7.39 1.13 7.00
CA ARG A 207 7.00 0.60 5.68
C ARG A 207 5.81 -0.34 5.83
N GLN A 208 4.92 -0.31 4.86
CA GLN A 208 3.79 -1.24 4.78
C GLN A 208 4.25 -2.58 4.21
N PHE A 209 3.85 -3.67 4.85
CA PHE A 209 4.03 -5.02 4.37
C PHE A 209 2.70 -5.76 4.43
N SER A 210 2.29 -6.36 3.30
CA SER A 210 1.12 -7.23 3.27
C SER A 210 1.30 -8.39 4.23
N ILE A 211 0.23 -8.70 4.96
CA ILE A 211 0.15 -9.94 5.74
C ILE A 211 0.03 -11.05 4.71
N SER A 212 0.95 -12.01 4.75
CA SER A 212 1.07 -13.05 3.73
C SER A 212 0.54 -14.40 4.20
N SER A 213 -0.27 -14.45 5.26
CA SER A 213 -0.93 -15.66 5.79
C SER A 213 -2.44 -15.47 5.90
N ALA A 214 -3.19 -16.57 5.96
CA ALA A 214 -4.63 -16.51 6.19
C ALA A 214 -4.95 -15.99 7.60
N PRO A 215 -6.05 -15.21 7.78
CA PRO A 215 -6.48 -14.74 9.10
C PRO A 215 -6.67 -15.83 10.15
N ILE A 216 -7.10 -17.03 9.73
CA ILE A 216 -7.31 -18.17 10.63
C ILE A 216 -6.03 -18.67 11.31
N ASP A 217 -4.87 -18.51 10.67
CA ASP A 217 -3.57 -18.88 11.22
C ASP A 217 -3.03 -17.81 12.19
N SER A 218 -3.67 -16.63 12.20
CA SER A 218 -3.05 -15.40 12.69
C SER A 218 -3.67 -14.85 13.96
N ARG A 219 -4.27 -15.69 14.80
CA ARG A 219 -4.75 -15.25 16.13
C ARG A 219 -3.62 -14.83 17.09
N ARG A 220 -2.40 -15.33 16.86
CA ARG A 220 -1.20 -15.02 17.67
C ARG A 220 0.08 -14.83 16.84
N LEU A 221 0.03 -15.00 15.53
CA LEU A 221 1.21 -14.98 14.67
C LEU A 221 0.89 -14.32 13.33
N LEU A 222 1.60 -13.24 13.00
CA LEU A 222 1.54 -12.64 11.67
C LEU A 222 2.74 -13.11 10.84
N ARG A 223 2.51 -13.48 9.59
CA ARG A 223 3.57 -13.59 8.59
C ARG A 223 3.58 -12.34 7.73
N VAL A 224 4.69 -11.62 7.71
CA VAL A 224 4.96 -10.61 6.66
C VAL A 224 6.07 -11.12 5.77
N THR A 225 6.04 -10.72 4.50
CA THR A 225 7.04 -11.17 3.53
C THR A 225 7.70 -9.97 2.87
N VAL A 226 9.02 -9.94 2.98
CA VAL A 226 9.82 -8.76 2.70
C VAL A 226 10.74 -9.09 1.54
N LYS A 227 10.63 -8.29 0.47
CA LYS A 227 11.62 -8.28 -0.60
C LYS A 227 12.74 -7.32 -0.23
N ARG A 228 13.98 -7.78 -0.33
CA ARG A 228 15.17 -6.92 -0.21
C ARG A 228 15.22 -5.95 -1.39
N GLY A 229 15.36 -4.66 -1.09
CA GLY A 229 15.66 -3.66 -2.10
C GLY A 229 17.13 -3.71 -2.53
N SER A 230 17.47 -3.00 -3.61
CA SER A 230 18.86 -2.84 -4.05
C SER A 230 19.73 -2.24 -2.93
N THR A 231 20.90 -2.82 -2.70
CA THR A 231 21.86 -2.33 -1.70
C THR A 231 22.75 -1.24 -2.29
N VAL A 232 23.14 -0.26 -1.47
CA VAL A 232 24.21 0.71 -1.79
C VAL A 232 25.41 0.36 -0.92
N LEU A 233 26.48 -0.13 -1.54
CA LEU A 233 27.72 -0.48 -0.83
C LEU A 233 28.37 0.80 -0.28
N ASN A 234 28.87 0.72 0.95
CA ASN A 234 29.57 1.81 1.64
C ASN A 234 28.76 3.13 1.75
N ALA A 235 27.43 3.04 1.86
CA ALA A 235 26.60 4.21 2.12
C ALA A 235 27.01 4.90 3.43
N SER A 236 27.23 6.21 3.38
CA SER A 236 27.52 7.00 4.59
C SER A 236 26.27 7.21 5.43
N SER A 237 26.42 7.58 6.70
CA SER A 237 25.28 8.00 7.54
C SER A 237 24.54 9.20 6.93
N GLN A 238 25.26 10.06 6.20
CA GLN A 238 24.67 11.18 5.47
C GLN A 238 23.80 10.69 4.31
N ASP A 239 24.21 9.66 3.55
CA ASP A 239 23.38 9.11 2.47
C ASP A 239 22.09 8.49 3.00
N VAL A 240 22.15 7.87 4.19
CA VAL A 240 20.96 7.30 4.86
C VAL A 240 20.02 8.40 5.33
N SER A 241 20.53 9.42 6.03
CA SER A 241 19.71 10.53 6.54
C SER A 241 19.07 11.36 5.43
N GLU A 242 19.75 11.48 4.28
CA GLU A 242 19.23 12.12 3.07
C GLU A 242 18.33 11.20 2.22
N GLY A 243 18.05 9.96 2.66
CA GLY A 243 17.14 9.03 1.99
C GLY A 243 17.65 8.45 0.65
N LYS A 244 18.95 8.56 0.37
CA LYS A 244 19.55 8.12 -0.91
C LYS A 244 19.68 6.60 -1.01
N VAL A 245 19.58 5.86 0.10
CA VAL A 245 19.72 4.41 0.15
C VAL A 245 18.37 3.72 -0.15
N PRO A 246 18.19 3.07 -1.32
CA PRO A 246 16.99 2.29 -1.60
C PRO A 246 16.96 1.05 -0.71
N GLY A 247 15.75 0.56 -0.44
CA GLY A 247 15.59 -0.68 0.32
C GLY A 247 16.10 -0.64 1.76
N LEU A 248 16.40 0.55 2.33
CA LEU A 248 16.96 0.71 3.68
C LEU A 248 16.27 -0.21 4.69
N ILE A 249 14.96 -0.07 4.87
CA ILE A 249 14.20 -0.87 5.85
C ILE A 249 14.22 -2.36 5.53
N SER A 250 14.02 -2.75 4.26
CA SER A 250 14.05 -4.17 3.87
C SER A 250 15.42 -4.82 4.08
N ASN A 251 16.51 -4.08 3.82
CA ASN A 251 17.87 -4.57 3.99
C ASN A 251 18.24 -4.58 5.48
N THR A 252 17.86 -3.56 6.25
CA THR A 252 18.03 -3.56 7.71
C THR A 252 17.31 -4.74 8.37
N LEU A 253 16.06 -5.02 8.00
CA LEU A 253 15.33 -6.19 8.50
C LEU A 253 16.01 -7.51 8.12
N PHE A 254 16.63 -7.58 6.94
CA PHE A 254 17.36 -8.76 6.51
C PHE A 254 18.70 -8.94 7.23
N GLU A 255 19.48 -7.88 7.38
CA GLU A 255 20.88 -7.96 7.82
C GLU A 255 21.03 -7.85 9.34
N ARG A 256 20.14 -7.12 10.02
CA ARG A 256 20.33 -6.73 11.43
C ARG A 256 19.28 -7.27 12.39
N TYR A 257 18.08 -7.58 11.90
CA TYR A 257 17.00 -8.12 12.73
C TYR A 257 16.95 -9.66 12.62
N ASN A 258 16.98 -10.32 13.77
CA ASN A 258 17.03 -11.77 13.93
C ASN A 258 15.90 -12.28 14.82
N VAL A 259 15.76 -13.60 14.93
CA VAL A 259 14.85 -14.22 15.89
C VAL A 259 15.18 -13.74 17.31
N GLY A 260 14.17 -13.27 18.03
CA GLY A 260 14.28 -12.66 19.35
C GLY A 260 14.23 -11.13 19.35
N ASP A 261 14.51 -10.47 18.22
CA ASP A 261 14.43 -9.01 18.12
C ASP A 261 12.97 -8.53 18.05
N GLU A 262 12.74 -7.30 18.49
CA GLU A 262 11.43 -6.66 18.49
C GLU A 262 11.27 -5.67 17.33
N VAL A 263 10.08 -5.66 16.71
CA VAL A 263 9.62 -4.62 15.79
C VAL A 263 8.28 -4.08 16.25
N GLU A 264 7.91 -2.89 15.77
CA GLU A 264 6.64 -2.26 16.11
C GLU A 264 5.68 -2.25 14.92
N LEU A 265 4.45 -2.70 15.14
CA LEU A 265 3.42 -2.82 14.11
C LEU A 265 2.19 -1.95 14.38
N SER A 266 1.60 -1.45 13.30
CA SER A 266 0.21 -0.97 13.30
C SER A 266 -0.76 -2.15 13.27
N PRO A 267 -2.05 -1.94 13.61
CA PRO A 267 -3.06 -2.93 13.29
C PRO A 267 -3.19 -3.12 11.76
N PRO A 268 -3.78 -4.24 11.30
CA PRO A 268 -4.08 -4.47 9.89
C PRO A 268 -4.92 -3.35 9.26
N ARG A 269 -4.56 -2.95 8.05
CA ARG A 269 -5.19 -1.86 7.29
C ARG A 269 -5.23 -2.19 5.80
N GLY A 270 -6.00 -1.41 5.06
CA GLY A 270 -6.10 -1.50 3.61
C GLY A 270 -7.45 -2.03 3.14
N VAL A 271 -7.78 -1.68 1.89
CA VAL A 271 -9.04 -2.02 1.22
C VAL A 271 -8.93 -3.25 0.34
N PHE A 272 -7.73 -3.59 -0.12
CA PHE A 272 -7.50 -4.80 -0.92
C PHE A 272 -7.66 -6.02 -0.04
N SER A 273 -8.83 -6.66 -0.11
CA SER A 273 -9.09 -7.85 0.67
C SER A 273 -10.18 -8.72 0.08
N PHE A 274 -10.15 -10.00 0.43
CA PHE A 274 -11.20 -10.96 0.14
C PHE A 274 -11.62 -11.67 1.42
N ASP A 275 -12.93 -11.71 1.69
CA ASP A 275 -13.50 -12.43 2.82
C ASP A 275 -14.14 -13.72 2.30
N ALA A 276 -13.43 -14.83 2.46
CA ALA A 276 -13.86 -16.13 1.94
C ALA A 276 -15.09 -16.70 2.64
N GLU A 277 -15.35 -16.29 3.89
CA GLU A 277 -16.52 -16.71 4.67
C GLU A 277 -17.76 -15.91 4.31
N ALA A 278 -17.60 -14.60 4.04
CA ALA A 278 -18.73 -13.72 3.70
C ALA A 278 -19.12 -13.76 2.21
N ALA A 279 -18.19 -14.07 1.31
CA ALA A 279 -18.45 -14.09 -0.13
C ALA A 279 -19.27 -15.32 -0.57
N ASP A 280 -20.17 -15.15 -1.55
CA ASP A 280 -20.92 -16.25 -2.21
C ASP A 280 -19.94 -17.36 -2.65
N PRO A 281 -20.06 -18.62 -2.15
CA PRO A 281 -19.16 -19.75 -2.45
C PRO A 281 -18.89 -20.01 -3.93
N ASP A 282 -19.83 -19.66 -4.80
CA ASP A 282 -19.74 -19.91 -6.24
C ASP A 282 -18.95 -18.84 -7.00
N VAL A 283 -18.56 -17.74 -6.35
CA VAL A 283 -17.73 -16.68 -6.95
C VAL A 283 -16.31 -17.20 -7.18
N PRO A 284 -15.86 -17.33 -8.46
CA PRO A 284 -14.48 -17.67 -8.77
C PRO A 284 -13.55 -16.51 -8.43
N VAL A 285 -12.33 -16.82 -7.99
CA VAL A 285 -11.32 -15.81 -7.65
C VAL A 285 -10.10 -15.97 -8.55
N VAL A 286 -9.71 -14.90 -9.23
CA VAL A 286 -8.53 -14.85 -10.09
C VAL A 286 -7.47 -13.98 -9.43
N LEU A 287 -6.34 -14.60 -9.07
CA LEU A 287 -5.24 -14.01 -8.33
C LEU A 287 -4.05 -13.79 -9.28
N LEU A 288 -3.75 -12.54 -9.60
CA LEU A 288 -2.71 -12.14 -10.55
C LEU A 288 -1.57 -11.47 -9.79
N SER A 289 -0.33 -11.95 -9.97
CA SER A 289 0.81 -11.30 -9.30
C SER A 289 2.11 -11.32 -10.08
N LEU A 290 2.94 -10.31 -9.83
CA LEU A 290 4.33 -10.25 -10.29
C LEU A 290 5.30 -10.04 -9.12
N GLY A 291 6.29 -10.93 -9.00
CA GLY A 291 7.30 -10.88 -7.94
C GLY A 291 6.68 -10.82 -6.53
N VAL A 292 7.17 -9.93 -5.67
CA VAL A 292 6.66 -9.81 -4.29
C VAL A 292 5.20 -9.34 -4.20
N GLY A 293 4.56 -8.93 -5.30
CA GLY A 293 3.11 -8.75 -5.34
C GLY A 293 2.33 -10.04 -5.05
N ALA A 294 3.00 -11.20 -5.00
CA ALA A 294 2.43 -12.46 -4.55
C ALA A 294 1.92 -12.43 -3.10
N THR A 295 2.43 -11.53 -2.25
CA THR A 295 2.20 -11.57 -0.80
C THR A 295 0.73 -11.43 -0.38
N PRO A 296 -0.04 -10.40 -0.81
CA PRO A 296 -1.45 -10.29 -0.40
C PRO A 296 -2.33 -11.32 -1.11
N VAL A 297 -2.01 -11.71 -2.34
CA VAL A 297 -2.81 -12.71 -3.07
C VAL A 297 -2.61 -14.13 -2.53
N VAL A 298 -1.44 -14.46 -2.00
CA VAL A 298 -1.22 -15.72 -1.25
C VAL A 298 -2.06 -15.74 0.02
N ALA A 299 -2.16 -14.63 0.75
CA ALA A 299 -3.04 -14.58 1.91
C ALA A 299 -4.51 -14.83 1.53
N ILE A 300 -4.97 -14.29 0.40
CA ILE A 300 -6.32 -14.56 -0.13
C ILE A 300 -6.48 -16.04 -0.50
N LEU A 301 -5.51 -16.62 -1.23
CA LEU A 301 -5.52 -18.05 -1.56
C LEU A 301 -5.60 -18.91 -0.30
N ASP A 302 -4.71 -18.67 0.67
CA ASP A 302 -4.65 -19.40 1.94
C ASP A 302 -5.97 -19.27 2.71
N SER A 303 -6.58 -18.08 2.69
CA SER A 303 -7.88 -17.86 3.32
C SER A 303 -9.00 -18.65 2.65
N ILE A 304 -8.97 -18.79 1.32
CA ILE A 304 -9.99 -19.56 0.59
C ILE A 304 -9.84 -21.06 0.88
N VAL A 305 -8.64 -21.61 0.74
CA VAL A 305 -8.41 -23.07 0.88
C VAL A 305 -8.58 -23.56 2.33
N LYS A 306 -8.56 -22.64 3.31
CA LYS A 306 -8.82 -22.91 4.73
C LYS A 306 -10.22 -22.49 5.20
N SER A 307 -11.03 -21.91 4.31
CA SER A 307 -12.39 -21.48 4.64
C SER A 307 -13.35 -22.65 4.77
N SER A 308 -14.60 -22.34 5.14
CA SER A 308 -15.74 -23.27 5.04
C SER A 308 -16.03 -23.74 3.61
N TYR A 309 -15.48 -23.09 2.58
CA TYR A 309 -15.71 -23.37 1.16
C TYR A 309 -14.40 -23.61 0.38
N PRO A 310 -13.60 -24.63 0.74
CA PRO A 310 -12.27 -24.83 0.19
C PRO A 310 -12.26 -25.31 -1.27
N SER A 311 -13.43 -25.66 -1.82
CA SER A 311 -13.63 -26.03 -3.23
C SER A 311 -13.94 -24.86 -4.15
N ARG A 312 -14.02 -23.62 -3.63
CA ARG A 312 -14.19 -22.40 -4.43
C ARG A 312 -13.16 -22.37 -5.57
N PRO A 313 -13.56 -22.13 -6.83
CA PRO A 313 -12.61 -22.07 -7.93
C PRO A 313 -11.62 -20.90 -7.77
N VAL A 314 -10.33 -21.19 -7.80
CA VAL A 314 -9.25 -20.19 -7.73
C VAL A 314 -8.27 -20.38 -8.87
N SER A 315 -7.90 -19.29 -9.54
CA SER A 315 -6.82 -19.28 -10.54
C SER A 315 -5.68 -18.42 -10.02
N TYR A 316 -4.55 -19.03 -9.69
CA TYR A 316 -3.35 -18.36 -9.23
C TYR A 316 -2.35 -18.20 -10.37
N ILE A 317 -2.21 -16.98 -10.88
CA ILE A 317 -1.39 -16.66 -12.04
C ILE A 317 -0.25 -15.76 -11.58
N HIS A 318 0.98 -16.28 -11.64
CA HIS A 318 2.16 -15.61 -11.12
C HIS A 318 3.25 -15.47 -12.18
N GLY A 319 3.96 -14.35 -12.15
CA GLY A 319 5.14 -14.13 -12.99
C GLY A 319 6.37 -13.73 -12.19
N ALA A 320 7.51 -14.36 -12.48
CA ALA A 320 8.80 -14.06 -11.89
C ALA A 320 9.88 -13.80 -12.95
N ARG A 321 10.98 -13.14 -12.53
CA ARG A 321 12.08 -12.78 -13.43
C ARG A 321 12.89 -14.01 -13.88
N HIS A 322 13.07 -14.98 -13.01
CA HIS A 322 13.75 -16.27 -13.20
C HIS A 322 13.26 -17.22 -12.11
N SER A 323 13.55 -18.51 -12.22
CA SER A 323 13.12 -19.55 -11.25
C SER A 323 13.49 -19.25 -9.79
N GLY A 324 14.71 -18.75 -9.56
CA GLY A 324 15.15 -18.34 -8.21
C GLY A 324 14.38 -17.18 -7.57
N ALA A 325 13.57 -16.43 -8.33
CA ALA A 325 12.78 -15.29 -7.84
C ALA A 325 11.28 -15.62 -7.70
N VAL A 326 10.90 -16.89 -7.83
CA VAL A 326 9.51 -17.33 -7.67
C VAL A 326 9.14 -17.30 -6.19
N CYS A 327 8.32 -16.34 -5.80
CA CYS A 327 7.85 -16.23 -4.43
C CYS A 327 6.85 -17.34 -4.11
N PHE A 328 6.92 -17.92 -2.91
CA PHE A 328 6.00 -18.97 -2.43
C PHE A 328 5.92 -20.22 -3.33
N GLY A 329 6.92 -20.47 -4.19
CA GLY A 329 6.82 -21.50 -5.23
C GLY A 329 6.52 -22.91 -4.72
N LYS A 330 7.14 -23.32 -3.60
CA LYS A 330 6.87 -24.63 -2.95
C LYS A 330 5.43 -24.70 -2.42
N HIS A 331 4.98 -23.63 -1.78
CA HIS A 331 3.65 -23.52 -1.17
C HIS A 331 2.55 -23.61 -2.22
N ILE A 332 2.66 -22.85 -3.31
CA ILE A 332 1.69 -22.87 -4.42
C ILE A 332 1.62 -24.25 -5.09
N ARG A 333 2.76 -24.93 -5.30
CA ARG A 333 2.79 -26.29 -5.84
C ARG A 333 2.08 -27.30 -4.93
N SER A 334 2.27 -27.19 -3.62
CA SER A 334 1.55 -28.05 -2.66
C SER A 334 0.05 -27.81 -2.74
N ILE A 335 -0.39 -26.54 -2.60
CA ILE A 335 -1.81 -26.19 -2.62
C ILE A 335 -2.48 -26.65 -3.92
N SER A 336 -1.85 -26.40 -5.08
CA SER A 336 -2.44 -26.78 -6.38
C SER A 336 -2.57 -28.29 -6.55
N LYS A 337 -1.72 -29.07 -5.88
CA LYS A 337 -1.79 -30.54 -5.88
C LYS A 337 -2.87 -31.05 -4.92
N ASP A 338 -2.99 -30.40 -3.76
CA ASP A 338 -3.84 -30.87 -2.66
C ASP A 338 -5.30 -30.37 -2.78
N HIS A 339 -5.53 -29.28 -3.53
CA HIS A 339 -6.85 -28.66 -3.69
C HIS A 339 -7.27 -28.60 -5.16
N GLY A 340 -8.21 -29.48 -5.55
CA GLY A 340 -8.73 -29.55 -6.94
C GLY A 340 -9.46 -28.29 -7.43
N GLY A 341 -9.82 -27.36 -6.54
CA GLY A 341 -10.39 -26.06 -6.90
C GLY A 341 -9.34 -25.02 -7.33
N VAL A 342 -8.05 -25.30 -7.15
CA VAL A 342 -6.96 -24.35 -7.42
C VAL A 342 -6.22 -24.71 -8.70
N THR A 343 -6.21 -23.79 -9.66
CA THR A 343 -5.37 -23.86 -10.87
C THR A 343 -4.22 -22.88 -10.72
N SER A 344 -2.97 -23.32 -10.92
CA SER A 344 -1.81 -22.42 -10.91
C SER A 344 -1.12 -22.32 -12.26
N VAL A 345 -0.72 -21.11 -12.63
CA VAL A 345 0.00 -20.77 -13.85
C VAL A 345 1.23 -19.95 -13.50
N LEU A 346 2.41 -20.39 -13.95
CA LEU A 346 3.68 -19.72 -13.69
C LEU A 346 4.33 -19.22 -14.98
N PHE A 347 4.61 -17.92 -15.04
CA PHE A 347 5.42 -17.29 -16.07
C PHE A 347 6.84 -17.05 -15.57
N ILE A 348 7.84 -17.46 -16.34
CA ILE A 348 9.26 -17.17 -16.06
C ILE A 348 9.86 -16.36 -17.20
N LYS A 349 10.24 -15.11 -16.90
CA LYS A 349 10.76 -14.18 -17.92
C LYS A 349 12.07 -14.65 -18.56
N ASN A 350 13.04 -15.04 -17.74
CA ASN A 350 14.36 -15.48 -18.16
C ASN A 350 14.53 -16.95 -17.77
N THR A 351 14.15 -17.86 -18.67
CA THR A 351 14.21 -19.31 -18.44
C THR A 351 15.61 -19.86 -18.66
N LYS A 352 15.97 -20.88 -17.88
CA LYS A 352 17.13 -21.75 -18.08
C LYS A 352 16.67 -23.20 -18.29
N GLU A 353 17.56 -24.02 -18.83
CA GLU A 353 17.32 -25.46 -18.91
C GLU A 353 17.05 -26.04 -17.50
N GLY A 354 15.98 -26.82 -17.36
CA GLY A 354 15.54 -27.39 -16.08
C GLY A 354 14.63 -26.50 -15.22
N ASP A 355 14.33 -25.26 -15.63
CA ASP A 355 13.35 -24.44 -14.91
C ASP A 355 11.92 -25.02 -15.06
N GLU A 356 11.18 -25.09 -13.95
CA GLU A 356 9.75 -25.41 -13.95
C GLU A 356 8.91 -24.14 -14.20
N TYR A 357 8.08 -24.14 -15.25
CA TYR A 357 7.16 -23.05 -15.57
C TYR A 357 6.00 -23.55 -16.46
N THR A 358 4.92 -22.78 -16.51
CA THR A 358 3.82 -23.02 -17.47
C THR A 358 4.08 -22.32 -18.80
N PHE A 359 4.50 -21.05 -18.73
CA PHE A 359 4.80 -20.24 -19.91
C PHE A 359 6.16 -19.54 -19.78
N PRO A 360 6.99 -19.50 -20.83
CA PRO A 360 8.20 -18.71 -20.84
C PRO A 360 7.88 -17.24 -21.16
N GLY A 361 8.76 -16.33 -20.75
CA GLY A 361 8.65 -14.90 -21.06
C GLY A 361 7.86 -14.09 -20.03
N ARG A 362 7.58 -12.84 -20.37
CA ARG A 362 6.75 -11.97 -19.53
C ARG A 362 5.33 -12.51 -19.50
N MET A 363 4.62 -12.30 -18.39
CA MET A 363 3.19 -12.62 -18.31
C MET A 363 2.44 -11.92 -19.44
N ASN A 364 1.75 -12.73 -20.24
CA ASN A 364 0.87 -12.29 -21.31
C ASN A 364 -0.52 -12.87 -21.07
N LEU A 365 -1.53 -12.02 -20.87
CA LEU A 365 -2.89 -12.49 -20.59
C LEU A 365 -3.53 -13.14 -21.83
N ASP A 366 -3.11 -12.75 -23.04
CA ASP A 366 -3.62 -13.34 -24.28
C ASP A 366 -3.19 -14.80 -24.48
N SER A 367 -2.14 -15.26 -23.79
CA SER A 367 -1.71 -16.66 -23.85
C SER A 367 -2.46 -17.56 -22.85
N LEU A 368 -3.32 -16.98 -22.00
CA LEU A 368 -4.09 -17.72 -21.02
C LEU A 368 -5.42 -18.19 -21.61
N ASP A 369 -5.86 -19.38 -21.19
CA ASP A 369 -7.23 -19.81 -21.48
C ASP A 369 -8.23 -18.87 -20.80
N ARG A 370 -9.14 -18.31 -21.61
CA ARG A 370 -10.10 -17.30 -21.18
C ARG A 370 -11.05 -17.80 -20.09
N ASN A 371 -11.37 -19.09 -20.08
CA ASN A 371 -12.34 -19.66 -19.15
C ASN A 371 -11.62 -20.43 -18.03
N ALA A 372 -10.67 -21.30 -18.38
CA ALA A 372 -9.98 -22.15 -17.41
C ALA A 372 -9.04 -21.35 -16.50
N HIS A 373 -8.32 -20.34 -17.02
CA HIS A 373 -7.40 -19.53 -16.23
C HIS A 373 -8.00 -18.18 -15.79
N LEU A 374 -8.74 -17.52 -16.68
CA LEU A 374 -9.22 -16.15 -16.44
C LEU A 374 -10.69 -16.06 -16.05
N ARG A 375 -11.46 -17.15 -16.13
CA ARG A 375 -12.87 -17.20 -15.72
C ARG A 375 -13.74 -16.10 -16.36
N LEU A 376 -13.42 -15.69 -17.59
CA LEU A 376 -14.14 -14.63 -18.31
C LEU A 376 -15.58 -15.01 -18.67
N ASP A 377 -15.89 -16.31 -18.67
CA ASP A 377 -17.23 -16.87 -18.80
C ASP A 377 -18.11 -16.64 -17.55
N SER A 378 -17.49 -16.33 -16.40
CA SER A 378 -18.21 -16.02 -15.17
C SER A 378 -18.49 -14.52 -15.03
N ALA A 379 -19.78 -14.17 -15.03
CA ALA A 379 -20.23 -12.82 -14.70
C ALA A 379 -19.94 -12.40 -13.25
N LYS A 380 -19.56 -13.35 -12.38
CA LYS A 380 -19.30 -13.13 -10.95
C LYS A 380 -17.83 -13.12 -10.56
N ALA A 381 -16.91 -13.54 -11.45
CA ALA A 381 -15.50 -13.69 -11.08
C ALA A 381 -14.89 -12.38 -10.57
N GLU A 382 -14.12 -12.48 -9.49
CA GLU A 382 -13.41 -11.38 -8.84
C GLU A 382 -11.91 -11.48 -9.13
N TYR A 383 -11.28 -10.36 -9.47
CA TYR A 383 -9.89 -10.29 -9.94
C TYR A 383 -9.06 -9.48 -8.96
N PHE A 384 -8.02 -10.08 -8.40
CA PHE A 384 -7.10 -9.44 -7.46
C PHE A 384 -5.71 -9.40 -8.07
N ALA A 385 -5.21 -8.21 -8.40
CA ALA A 385 -3.90 -8.03 -9.01
C ALA A 385 -2.96 -7.20 -8.14
N CYS A 386 -1.73 -7.68 -7.96
CA CYS A 386 -0.69 -6.97 -7.22
C CYS A 386 0.69 -7.14 -7.88
N GLY A 387 1.36 -6.04 -8.16
CA GLY A 387 2.64 -6.02 -8.88
C GLY A 387 3.10 -4.60 -9.24
N PRO A 388 4.01 -4.45 -10.22
CA PRO A 388 4.45 -3.14 -10.70
C PRO A 388 3.27 -2.28 -11.20
N PRO A 389 3.23 -0.96 -10.91
CA PRO A 389 2.09 -0.10 -11.24
C PRO A 389 1.67 -0.13 -12.71
N GLU A 390 2.62 -0.01 -13.63
CA GLU A 390 2.34 -0.03 -15.09
C GLU A 390 1.67 -1.34 -15.52
N TRP A 391 2.14 -2.48 -14.98
CA TRP A 391 1.55 -3.77 -15.30
C TRP A 391 0.14 -3.92 -14.74
N MET A 392 -0.14 -3.38 -13.55
CA MET A 392 -1.49 -3.42 -12.99
C MET A 392 -2.47 -2.56 -13.77
N VAL A 393 -2.04 -1.38 -14.22
CA VAL A 393 -2.85 -0.52 -15.11
C VAL A 393 -3.16 -1.24 -16.42
N GLN A 394 -2.15 -1.87 -17.04
CA GLN A 394 -2.34 -2.68 -18.26
C GLN A 394 -3.26 -3.88 -18.03
N THR A 395 -3.10 -4.58 -16.91
CA THR A 395 -3.95 -5.73 -16.52
C THR A 395 -5.41 -5.31 -16.35
N ARG A 396 -5.66 -4.20 -15.63
CA ARG A 396 -7.00 -3.66 -15.45
C ARG A 396 -7.65 -3.26 -16.78
N ALA A 397 -6.91 -2.55 -17.64
CA ALA A 397 -7.40 -2.16 -18.96
C ALA A 397 -7.73 -3.39 -19.82
N TRP A 398 -6.82 -4.37 -19.86
CA TRP A 398 -7.03 -5.61 -20.63
C TRP A 398 -8.27 -6.37 -20.14
N LEU A 399 -8.47 -6.53 -18.83
CA LEU A 399 -9.66 -7.19 -18.28
C LEU A 399 -10.95 -6.43 -18.63
N ALA A 400 -10.92 -5.10 -18.55
CA ALA A 400 -12.07 -4.27 -18.92
C ALA A 400 -12.41 -4.39 -20.41
N ASP A 401 -11.41 -4.38 -21.29
CA ASP A 401 -11.57 -4.58 -22.74
C ASP A 401 -12.14 -5.97 -23.08
N HIS A 402 -12.03 -6.93 -22.15
CA HIS A 402 -12.57 -8.27 -22.25
C HIS A 402 -13.89 -8.46 -21.45
N GLY A 403 -14.56 -7.37 -21.08
CA GLY A 403 -15.90 -7.40 -20.50
C GLY A 403 -15.96 -7.60 -18.98
N VAL A 404 -14.83 -7.50 -18.27
CA VAL A 404 -14.82 -7.50 -16.81
C VAL A 404 -15.22 -6.11 -16.30
N ASP A 405 -16.20 -6.07 -15.41
CA ASP A 405 -16.62 -4.82 -14.77
C ASP A 405 -15.50 -4.30 -13.85
N LEU A 406 -15.21 -2.99 -13.91
CA LEU A 406 -14.14 -2.37 -13.12
C LEU A 406 -14.31 -2.56 -11.62
N THR A 407 -15.53 -2.73 -11.13
CA THR A 407 -15.85 -3.01 -9.71
C THR A 407 -15.39 -4.39 -9.26
N ARG A 408 -15.13 -5.32 -10.18
CA ARG A 408 -14.62 -6.68 -9.93
C ARG A 408 -13.10 -6.78 -10.08
N ILE A 409 -12.41 -5.66 -10.34
CA ILE A 409 -10.96 -5.62 -10.54
C ILE A 409 -10.32 -4.84 -9.38
N HIS A 410 -9.71 -5.58 -8.46
CA HIS A 410 -9.09 -5.07 -7.26
C HIS A 410 -7.58 -4.98 -7.46
N LEU A 411 -7.02 -3.79 -7.22
CA LEU A 411 -5.58 -3.52 -7.34
C LEU A 411 -4.99 -3.10 -5.99
N GLU A 412 -3.78 -3.58 -5.69
CA GLU A 412 -2.96 -3.13 -4.55
C GLU A 412 -1.61 -2.59 -4.99
N LEU A 413 -1.30 -1.36 -4.57
CA LEU A 413 -0.14 -0.59 -5.00
C LEU A 413 0.92 -0.54 -3.90
N PHE A 414 2.06 -1.18 -4.12
CA PHE A 414 3.21 -1.05 -3.23
C PHE A 414 3.93 0.27 -3.50
N GLY A 415 3.49 1.35 -2.83
CA GLY A 415 4.07 2.67 -3.06
C GLY A 415 3.49 3.79 -2.20
N THR A 416 3.68 5.03 -2.68
CA THR A 416 3.33 6.26 -1.94
C THR A 416 1.82 6.52 -1.83
N GLY A 417 0.95 5.68 -2.40
CA GLY A 417 -0.50 5.90 -2.39
C GLY A 417 -0.94 6.86 -3.48
N GLY A 418 -0.35 6.73 -4.69
CA GLY A 418 -0.84 7.44 -5.86
C GLY A 418 -2.30 7.08 -6.15
N ILE A 419 -3.08 8.09 -6.52
CA ILE A 419 -4.48 7.97 -6.93
C ILE A 419 -4.54 7.46 -8.37
#